data_AF-M0DXH7-F1
#
_entry.id   AF-M0DXH7-F1
#
_cell.length_a   1.000
_cell.length_b   1.000
_cell.length_c   1.000
_cell.angle_alpha   90.00
_cell.angle_beta   90.00
_cell.angle_gamma   90.00
#
_symmetry.space_group_name_H-M   'P 1'
#
loop_
_entity.id
_entity.type
_entity.pdbx_description
1 polymer ?
#
loop_
_entity_poly.entity_id
_entity_poly.type
_entity_poly.pdbx_seq_one_letter_code
_entity_poly.pdbx_strand_id
1 'polypeptide(L)'
;MTTDTDDTTTDESLENDGVTLRQRARAERAFQQIRESDNPFAEAAVALRDQGATVQEIYRQYDAIEADLGDAAMAEQTELIPEWKITVKVPDDTPSGYRYERKTRAHQDPRKAEAKVAETSGWEVVSEKTEQVGYIKVA
;
A
#
# COMPACT_ATOMS: atom_id res chain seq x y z
N MET A 1 49.20 -5.96 58.72
CA MET A 1 48.37 -7.18 58.88
C MET A 1 47.14 -6.71 59.63
N THR A 2 45.98 -6.44 59.03
CA THR A 2 45.11 -7.26 58.16
C THR A 2 44.28 -6.30 57.28
N THR A 3 44.55 -6.23 55.98
CA THR A 3 43.75 -6.77 54.84
C THR A 3 42.32 -6.24 54.72
N ASP A 4 42.14 -5.44 53.68
CA ASP A 4 40.91 -5.08 52.98
C ASP A 4 39.88 -6.22 52.91
N THR A 5 38.61 -5.85 53.04
CA THR A 5 37.51 -6.62 52.44
C THR A 5 36.61 -5.59 51.78
N ASP A 6 37.04 -5.15 50.59
CA ASP A 6 36.21 -4.41 49.67
C ASP A 6 35.26 -5.43 49.04
N ASP A 7 34.01 -5.38 49.48
CA ASP A 7 32.90 -6.24 49.08
C ASP A 7 32.49 -5.88 47.65
N THR A 8 33.35 -6.24 46.70
CA THR A 8 33.03 -6.26 45.28
C THR A 8 32.14 -7.46 45.02
N THR A 9 30.86 -7.29 45.33
CA THR A 9 29.80 -8.17 44.79
C THR A 9 29.95 -8.15 43.28
N THR A 10 30.55 -9.23 42.78
CA THR A 10 30.83 -9.45 41.39
C THR A 10 29.49 -9.63 40.72
N ASP A 11 29.14 -8.70 39.84
CA ASP A 11 28.02 -8.76 38.90
C ASP A 11 28.37 -9.85 37.87
N GLU A 12 28.38 -11.10 38.32
CA GLU A 12 28.65 -12.27 37.49
C GLU A 12 27.47 -12.48 36.55
N SER A 13 27.69 -12.07 35.30
CA SER A 13 27.49 -12.96 34.16
C SER A 13 26.15 -13.69 34.09
N LEU A 14 25.06 -12.93 33.93
CA LEU A 14 23.86 -13.43 33.27
C LEU A 14 23.86 -13.03 31.78
N GLU A 15 24.99 -13.28 31.10
CA GLU A 15 25.10 -13.30 29.65
C GLU A 15 24.46 -14.59 29.12
N ASN A 16 23.13 -14.65 29.14
CA ASN A 16 22.42 -15.56 28.24
C ASN A 16 21.91 -14.71 27.07
N ASP A 17 22.47 -14.95 25.88
CA ASP A 17 22.07 -14.42 24.57
C ASP A 17 22.36 -12.93 24.29
N GLY A 18 23.62 -12.47 24.38
CA GLY A 18 24.09 -11.24 23.71
C GLY A 18 23.38 -9.91 24.05
N VAL A 19 22.46 -9.91 25.00
CA VAL A 19 21.63 -8.78 25.42
C VAL A 19 21.91 -8.50 26.89
N THR A 20 22.44 -7.31 27.15
CA THR A 20 22.76 -6.84 28.50
C THR A 20 21.50 -6.67 29.35
N LEU A 21 21.64 -6.79 30.68
CA LEU A 21 20.55 -6.55 31.64
C LEU A 21 19.91 -5.17 31.46
N ARG A 22 20.72 -4.15 31.12
CA ARG A 22 20.23 -2.79 30.83
C ARG A 22 19.32 -2.75 29.60
N GLN A 23 19.65 -3.49 28.54
CA GLN A 23 18.83 -3.59 27.35
C GLN A 23 17.49 -4.31 27.66
N ARG A 24 17.52 -5.38 28.46
CA ARG A 24 16.29 -6.06 28.91
C ARG A 24 15.40 -5.12 29.71
N ALA A 25 15.95 -4.41 30.70
CA ALA A 25 15.19 -3.46 31.51
C ALA A 25 14.60 -2.31 30.67
N ARG A 26 15.34 -1.84 29.65
CA ARG A 26 14.82 -0.82 28.71
C ARG A 26 13.67 -1.38 27.86
N ALA A 27 13.80 -2.59 27.34
CA ALA A 27 12.77 -3.23 26.54
C ALA A 27 11.49 -3.44 27.36
N GLU A 28 11.60 -3.87 28.62
CA GLU A 28 10.45 -4.05 29.52
C GLU A 28 9.73 -2.72 29.77
N ARG A 29 10.45 -1.62 30.04
CA ARG A 29 9.82 -0.30 30.20
C ARG A 29 9.10 0.18 28.96
N ALA A 30 9.68 -0.05 27.77
CA ALA A 30 9.03 0.31 26.51
C ALA A 30 7.74 -0.52 26.30
N PHE A 31 7.77 -1.80 26.66
CA PHE A 31 6.59 -2.64 26.59
C PHE A 31 5.51 -2.24 27.60
N GLN A 32 5.90 -1.79 28.79
CA GLN A 32 4.96 -1.24 29.78
C GLN A 32 4.27 0.03 29.26
N GLN A 33 4.97 0.89 28.52
CA GLN A 33 4.36 2.05 27.86
C GLN A 33 3.34 1.63 26.78
N ILE A 34 3.60 0.53 26.07
CA ILE A 34 2.63 -0.04 25.11
C ILE A 34 1.38 -0.52 25.84
N ARG A 35 1.52 -1.21 26.98
CA ARG A 35 0.39 -1.66 27.82
C ARG A 35 -0.50 -0.51 28.31
N GLU A 36 0.10 0.63 28.57
CA GLU A 36 -0.61 1.83 29.04
C GLU A 36 -1.12 2.71 27.88
N SER A 37 -0.88 2.31 26.63
CA SER A 37 -1.31 3.10 25.47
C SER A 37 -2.76 2.79 25.07
N ASP A 38 -3.49 3.81 24.62
CA ASP A 38 -4.85 3.68 24.05
C ASP A 38 -4.85 3.13 22.61
N ASN A 39 -3.74 2.53 22.15
CA ASN A 39 -3.65 1.99 20.81
C ASN A 39 -4.36 0.62 20.77
N PRO A 40 -5.41 0.43 19.94
CA PRO A 40 -6.12 -0.85 19.87
C PRO A 40 -5.23 -2.01 19.41
N PHE A 41 -4.18 -1.72 18.65
CA PHE A 41 -3.18 -2.72 18.28
C PHE A 41 -2.29 -3.11 19.48
N ALA A 42 -2.00 -2.16 20.38
CA ALA A 42 -1.25 -2.46 21.59
C ALA A 42 -1.95 -3.50 22.46
N GLU A 43 -3.29 -3.44 22.58
CA GLU A 43 -4.08 -4.45 23.31
C GLU A 43 -3.84 -5.86 22.74
N ALA A 44 -3.89 -6.01 21.42
CA ALA A 44 -3.64 -7.29 20.74
C ALA A 44 -2.19 -7.79 20.94
N ALA A 45 -1.20 -6.90 20.85
CA ALA A 45 0.20 -7.24 21.09
C ALA A 45 0.44 -7.69 22.54
N VAL A 46 -0.19 -7.02 23.51
CA VAL A 46 -0.13 -7.38 24.94
C VAL A 46 -0.77 -8.73 25.19
N ALA A 47 -1.96 -8.98 24.64
CA ALA A 47 -2.64 -10.26 24.79
C ALA A 47 -1.81 -11.43 24.24
N LEU A 48 -1.17 -11.27 23.08
CA LEU A 48 -0.28 -12.28 22.50
C LEU A 48 0.97 -12.50 23.37
N ARG A 49 1.55 -11.42 23.89
CA ARG A 49 2.72 -11.50 24.77
C ARG A 49 2.40 -12.23 26.07
N ASP A 50 1.24 -11.96 26.66
CA ASP A 50 0.77 -12.61 27.89
C ASP A 50 0.45 -14.10 27.66
N GLN A 51 0.14 -14.51 26.43
CA GLN A 51 0.02 -15.91 26.00
C GLN A 51 1.36 -16.60 25.74
N GLY A 52 2.48 -15.88 25.88
CA GLY A 52 3.83 -16.41 25.70
C GLY A 52 4.42 -16.22 24.31
N ALA A 53 3.76 -15.49 23.41
CA ALA A 53 4.32 -15.19 22.10
C ALA A 53 5.61 -14.38 22.21
N THR A 54 6.56 -14.69 21.33
CA THR A 54 7.77 -13.89 21.15
C THR A 54 7.45 -12.59 20.41
N VAL A 55 8.29 -11.58 20.61
CA VAL A 55 8.15 -10.29 19.90
C VAL A 55 8.19 -10.50 18.38
N GLN A 56 9.00 -11.44 17.90
CA GLN A 56 9.11 -11.75 16.47
C GLN A 56 7.82 -12.35 15.90
N GLU A 57 7.13 -13.21 16.65
CA GLU A 57 5.83 -13.75 16.23
C GLU A 57 4.75 -12.66 16.18
N ILE A 58 4.77 -11.75 17.15
CA ILE A 58 3.86 -10.59 17.18
C ILE A 58 4.08 -9.72 15.94
N TYR A 59 5.34 -9.37 15.60
CA TYR A 59 5.65 -8.60 14.39
C TYR A 59 5.21 -9.31 13.10
N ARG A 60 5.43 -10.63 13.00
CA ARG A 60 4.99 -11.38 11.82
C ARG A 60 3.47 -11.30 11.61
N GLN A 61 2.68 -11.30 12.68
CA GLN A 61 1.24 -11.12 12.56
C GLN A 61 0.87 -9.70 12.13
N TYR A 62 1.58 -8.69 12.62
CA TYR A 62 1.41 -7.32 12.13
C TYR A 62 1.70 -7.19 10.64
N ASP A 63 2.82 -7.73 10.17
CA ASP A 63 3.21 -7.68 8.76
C ASP A 63 2.14 -8.31 7.86
N ALA A 64 1.53 -9.41 8.30
CA ALA A 64 0.45 -10.07 7.56
C ALA A 64 -0.82 -9.20 7.47
N ILE A 65 -1.23 -8.58 8.58
CA ILE A 65 -2.38 -7.68 8.61
C ILE A 65 -2.11 -6.42 7.77
N GLU A 66 -0.91 -5.86 7.85
CA GLU A 66 -0.51 -4.70 7.06
C GLU A 66 -0.55 -5.01 5.55
N ALA A 67 -0.09 -6.20 5.15
CA ALA A 67 -0.17 -6.64 3.76
C ALA A 67 -1.62 -6.72 3.27
N ASP A 68 -2.50 -7.38 4.04
CA ASP A 68 -3.92 -7.51 3.68
C ASP A 68 -4.63 -6.15 3.63
N LEU A 69 -4.34 -5.26 4.58
CA LEU A 69 -4.86 -3.89 4.58
C LEU A 69 -4.31 -3.06 3.41
N GLY A 70 -3.04 -3.25 3.07
CA GLY A 70 -2.42 -2.61 1.91
C GLY A 70 -3.09 -3.03 0.61
N ASP A 71 -3.34 -4.32 0.42
CA ASP A 71 -4.04 -4.86 -0.75
C ASP A 71 -5.49 -4.36 -0.80
N ALA A 72 -6.20 -4.32 0.33
CA ALA A 72 -7.54 -3.79 0.42
C ALA A 72 -7.56 -2.28 0.10
N ALA A 73 -6.65 -1.49 0.67
CA ALA A 73 -6.53 -0.06 0.40
C ALA A 73 -6.22 0.21 -1.08
N MET A 74 -5.34 -0.58 -1.70
CA MET A 74 -5.06 -0.50 -3.13
C MET A 74 -6.30 -0.85 -3.96
N ALA A 75 -7.07 -1.87 -3.56
CA ALA A 75 -8.31 -2.24 -4.22
C ALA A 75 -9.40 -1.16 -4.09
N GLU A 76 -9.52 -0.53 -2.92
CA GLU A 76 -10.46 0.57 -2.65
C GLU A 76 -10.07 1.86 -3.39
N GLN A 77 -8.78 2.14 -3.52
CA GLN A 77 -8.27 3.32 -4.24
C GLN A 77 -8.24 3.13 -5.76
N THR A 78 -8.30 1.88 -6.24
CA THR A 78 -8.33 1.62 -7.69
C THR A 78 -9.71 1.93 -8.24
N GLU A 79 -9.87 3.10 -8.86
CA GLU A 79 -11.04 3.38 -9.67
C GLU A 79 -10.90 2.74 -11.05
N LEU A 80 -11.92 1.98 -11.45
CA LEU A 80 -12.03 1.48 -12.82
C LEU A 80 -12.73 2.55 -13.67
N ILE A 81 -12.01 3.09 -14.65
CA ILE A 81 -12.58 4.03 -15.62
C ILE A 81 -12.82 3.29 -16.93
N PRO A 82 -14.03 3.36 -17.52
CA PRO A 82 -14.31 2.79 -18.83
C PRO A 82 -13.33 3.30 -19.89
N GLU A 83 -12.86 2.39 -20.73
CA GLU A 83 -12.04 2.69 -21.88
C GLU A 83 -12.86 2.61 -23.17
N TRP A 84 -12.82 3.68 -23.96
CA TRP A 84 -13.59 3.85 -25.18
C TRP A 84 -12.69 3.82 -26.40
N LYS A 85 -13.09 3.06 -27.41
CA LYS A 85 -12.52 3.09 -28.75
C LYS A 85 -13.39 3.98 -29.63
N ILE A 86 -12.80 5.10 -30.03
CA ILE A 86 -13.48 6.20 -30.74
C ILE A 86 -12.98 6.21 -32.17
N THR A 87 -13.91 6.27 -33.12
CA THR A 87 -13.59 6.34 -34.55
C THR A 87 -13.57 7.79 -35.01
N VAL A 88 -12.55 8.18 -35.77
CA VAL A 88 -12.35 9.53 -36.31
C VAL A 88 -12.12 9.49 -37.82
N LYS A 89 -12.53 10.56 -38.52
CA LYS A 89 -12.24 10.75 -39.95
C LYS A 89 -10.96 11.55 -40.12
N VAL A 90 -9.93 10.91 -40.65
CA VAL A 90 -8.65 11.55 -40.95
C VAL A 90 -8.61 11.88 -42.44
N PRO A 91 -8.35 13.13 -42.85
CA PRO A 91 -8.18 13.48 -44.25
C PRO A 91 -7.10 12.60 -44.92
N ASP A 92 -7.39 12.11 -46.12
CA ASP A 92 -6.50 11.23 -46.90
C ASP A 92 -6.87 11.31 -48.39
N ASP A 93 -5.96 10.88 -49.28
CA ASP A 93 -6.08 10.99 -50.75
C ASP A 93 -6.98 9.91 -51.39
N THR A 94 -7.83 9.27 -50.58
CA THR A 94 -8.79 8.26 -51.04
C THR A 94 -10.01 8.92 -51.70
N PRO A 95 -10.80 8.20 -52.52
CA PRO A 95 -12.01 8.77 -53.14
C PRO A 95 -13.04 9.34 -52.17
N SER A 96 -13.06 8.88 -50.90
CA SER A 96 -13.90 9.44 -49.83
C SER A 96 -13.38 10.78 -49.28
N GLY A 97 -12.13 11.16 -49.57
CA GLY A 97 -11.44 12.32 -49.00
C GLY A 97 -11.00 12.13 -47.54
N TYR A 98 -11.23 10.95 -46.97
CA TYR A 98 -10.84 10.60 -45.61
C TYR A 98 -10.74 9.07 -45.44
N ARG A 99 -10.01 8.66 -44.41
CA ARG A 99 -10.02 7.31 -43.86
C ARG A 99 -10.51 7.30 -42.41
N TYR A 100 -10.98 6.16 -41.95
CA TYR A 100 -11.31 5.98 -40.53
C TYR A 100 -10.08 5.54 -39.75
N GLU A 101 -9.78 6.24 -38.67
CA GLU A 101 -8.82 5.79 -37.66
C GLU A 101 -9.54 5.56 -36.32
N ARG A 102 -8.91 4.75 -35.46
CA ARG A 102 -9.40 4.45 -34.12
C ARG A 102 -8.43 5.00 -33.08
N LYS A 103 -8.97 5.69 -32.09
CA LYS A 103 -8.23 6.18 -30.92
C LYS A 103 -8.88 5.64 -29.66
N THR A 104 -8.07 5.35 -28.66
CA THR A 104 -8.54 4.84 -27.38
C THR A 104 -8.45 5.94 -26.32
N ARG A 105 -9.49 6.06 -25.49
CA ARG A 105 -9.54 7.07 -24.42
C ARG A 105 -10.34 6.56 -23.22
N ALA A 106 -9.77 6.70 -22.04
CA ALA A 106 -10.49 6.43 -20.79
C ALA A 106 -11.26 7.65 -20.30
N HIS A 107 -12.53 7.44 -19.97
CA HIS A 107 -13.41 8.44 -19.36
C HIS A 107 -14.71 7.79 -18.83
N GLN A 108 -15.30 8.31 -17.75
CA GLN A 108 -16.58 7.79 -17.20
C GLN A 108 -17.76 7.99 -18.17
N ASP A 109 -17.75 9.10 -18.90
CA ASP A 109 -18.75 9.47 -19.91
C ASP A 109 -18.15 9.34 -21.34
N PRO A 110 -18.76 8.56 -22.26
CA PRO A 110 -18.29 8.41 -23.64
C PRO A 110 -18.27 9.73 -24.41
N ARG A 111 -19.18 10.67 -24.16
CA ARG A 111 -19.24 11.95 -24.89
C ARG A 111 -18.07 12.86 -24.57
N LYS A 112 -17.63 12.82 -23.32
CA LYS A 112 -16.41 13.53 -22.90
C LYS A 112 -15.14 12.85 -23.42
N ALA A 113 -15.14 11.53 -23.59
CA ALA A 113 -14.07 10.81 -24.27
C ALA A 113 -13.97 11.23 -25.75
N GLU A 114 -15.10 11.27 -26.46
CA GLU A 114 -15.21 11.75 -27.84
C GLU A 114 -14.74 13.19 -27.98
N ALA A 115 -15.25 14.10 -27.15
CA ALA A 115 -14.87 15.52 -27.17
C ALA A 115 -13.36 15.70 -26.99
N LYS A 116 -12.74 14.94 -26.09
CA LYS A 116 -11.29 14.99 -25.86
C LYS A 116 -10.48 14.43 -27.02
N VAL A 117 -10.99 13.42 -27.72
CA VAL A 117 -10.37 12.92 -28.96
C VAL A 117 -10.50 13.94 -30.08
N ALA A 118 -11.68 14.54 -30.27
CA ALA A 118 -11.89 15.60 -31.26
C ALA A 118 -10.97 16.80 -31.00
N GLU A 119 -10.85 17.24 -29.75
CA GLU A 119 -9.98 18.35 -29.34
C GLU A 119 -8.49 18.05 -29.58
N THR A 120 -8.03 16.86 -29.14
CA THR A 120 -6.59 16.52 -29.24
C THR A 120 -6.15 16.12 -30.63
N SER A 121 -7.04 15.53 -31.43
CA SER A 121 -6.72 15.09 -32.79
C SER A 121 -7.07 16.11 -33.87
N GLY A 122 -8.00 17.03 -33.60
CA GLY A 122 -8.54 17.97 -34.58
C GLY A 122 -9.42 17.33 -35.65
N TRP A 123 -9.85 16.07 -35.45
CA TRP A 123 -10.58 15.30 -36.44
C TRP A 123 -12.04 15.07 -36.03
N GLU A 124 -12.89 14.92 -37.05
CA GLU A 124 -14.32 14.64 -36.85
C GLU A 124 -14.52 13.25 -36.26
N VAL A 125 -15.18 13.18 -35.10
CA VAL A 125 -15.56 11.93 -34.45
C VAL A 125 -16.84 11.36 -35.07
N VAL A 126 -16.85 10.05 -35.27
CA VAL A 126 -18.02 9.29 -35.75
C VAL A 126 -18.67 8.59 -34.56
N SER A 127 -19.53 9.31 -33.84
CA SER A 127 -20.06 8.85 -32.56
C SER A 127 -20.82 7.51 -32.61
N GLU A 128 -21.47 7.19 -33.74
CA GLU A 128 -22.18 5.92 -33.93
C GLU A 128 -21.25 4.69 -33.89
N LYS A 129 -19.93 4.91 -34.02
CA LYS A 129 -18.89 3.87 -33.99
C LYS A 129 -18.02 3.92 -32.72
N THR A 130 -18.49 4.60 -31.68
CA THR A 130 -17.83 4.63 -30.38
C THR A 130 -18.25 3.41 -29.57
N GLU A 131 -17.27 2.63 -29.12
CA GLU A 131 -17.49 1.37 -28.42
C GLU A 131 -16.71 1.36 -27.10
N GLN A 132 -17.32 0.87 -26.02
CA GLN A 132 -16.58 0.55 -24.81
C GLN A 132 -15.78 -0.74 -25.07
N VAL A 133 -14.47 -0.68 -24.89
CA VAL A 133 -13.57 -1.82 -25.17
C VAL A 133 -12.93 -2.41 -23.93
N GLY A 134 -13.08 -1.76 -22.78
CA GLY A 134 -12.59 -2.28 -21.52
C GLY A 134 -12.72 -1.30 -20.37
N TYR A 135 -11.86 -1.51 -19.38
CA TYR A 135 -11.66 -0.64 -18.23
C TYR A 135 -10.16 -0.48 -18.02
N ILE A 136 -9.73 0.71 -17.63
CA ILE A 136 -8.39 0.92 -17.11
C ILE A 136 -8.44 1.09 -15.60
N LYS A 137 -7.43 0.56 -14.92
CA LYS A 137 -7.16 0.86 -13.52
C LYS A 137 -6.49 2.22 -13.42
N VAL A 138 -7.04 3.10 -12.59
CA VAL A 138 -6.42 4.38 -12.26
C VAL A 138 -6.14 4.36 -10.76
N ALA A 139 -4.88 4.61 -10.41
CA ALA A 139 -4.39 4.74 -9.05
C ALA A 139 -4.15 6.22 -8.72
#